data_AF-A4HSR4-F1
#
_entry.id   AF-A4HSR4-F1
#
_cell.length_a   1.000
_cell.length_b   1.000
_cell.length_c   1.000
_cell.angle_alpha   90.00
_cell.angle_beta   90.00
_cell.angle_gamma   90.00
#
_symmetry.space_group_name_H-M   'P 1'
#
loop_
_entity.id
_entity.type
_entity.pdbx_description
1 polymer ?
#
loop_
_entity_poly.entity_id
_entity_poly.type
_entity_poly.pdbx_seq_one_letter_code
_entity_poly.pdbx_strand_id
1 'polypeptide(L)'
;MGIILNMSVHGLMIIPLAAMVKGHNISLRRLAKLSIVMAAVQLAQSTITMAVPPDVVVAQVCVQGALLPLVTVAFCFFILNDAKAAKVMHLHDCGDGDTGAAVATMWCLCYTVLFRWFPWYHSMSSRGFEAANLACGAEAYLTLITMLAMCRSFTTGQSVAATAAWGLHAIGAVVGAASGMPMAGTVLMTALMTAASATVFRAPAEGRGNKED
;
A
#
# COMPACT_ATOMS: atom_id res chain seq x y z
N MET A 1 9.09 13.81 -25.76
CA MET A 1 9.16 13.99 -24.29
C MET A 1 7.90 13.48 -23.58
N GLY A 2 6.70 13.97 -23.92
CA GLY A 2 5.45 13.56 -23.23
C GLY A 2 5.19 12.04 -23.18
N ILE A 3 5.39 11.32 -24.29
CA ILE A 3 5.25 9.86 -24.34
C ILE A 3 6.21 9.16 -23.35
N ILE A 4 7.48 9.57 -23.32
CA ILE A 4 8.51 8.99 -22.43
C ILE A 4 8.10 9.21 -20.97
N LEU A 5 7.63 10.42 -20.62
CA LEU A 5 7.20 10.73 -19.27
C LEU A 5 5.93 9.95 -18.88
N ASN A 6 4.98 9.76 -19.79
CA ASN A 6 3.80 8.91 -19.55
C ASN A 6 4.18 7.44 -19.36
N MET A 7 5.20 6.95 -20.08
CA MET A 7 5.78 5.62 -19.86
C MET A 7 6.45 5.50 -18.48
N SER A 8 7.05 6.59 -17.96
CA SER A 8 7.56 6.60 -16.58
C SER A 8 6.43 6.41 -15.56
N VAL A 9 5.27 7.04 -15.76
CA VAL A 9 4.10 6.83 -14.87
C VAL A 9 3.62 5.39 -14.94
N HIS A 10 3.51 4.80 -16.15
CA HIS A 10 3.19 3.38 -16.30
C HIS A 10 4.20 2.48 -15.56
N GLY A 11 5.50 2.79 -15.70
CA GLY A 11 6.58 2.07 -15.06
C GLY A 11 6.59 2.17 -13.53
N LEU A 12 6.01 3.22 -12.96
CA LEU A 12 5.89 3.39 -11.51
C LEU A 12 4.61 2.76 -10.95
N MET A 13 3.53 2.68 -11.74
CA MET A 13 2.23 2.19 -11.27
C MET A 13 2.00 0.71 -11.57
N ILE A 14 2.20 0.30 -12.82
CA ILE A 14 1.72 -1.00 -13.31
C ILE A 14 2.82 -2.06 -13.29
N ILE A 15 4.03 -1.71 -13.73
CA ILE A 15 5.15 -2.65 -13.77
C ILE A 15 5.45 -3.25 -12.38
N PRO A 16 5.48 -2.48 -11.28
CA PRO A 16 5.76 -3.03 -9.96
C PRO A 16 4.67 -3.99 -9.48
N LEU A 17 3.39 -3.69 -9.76
CA LEU A 17 2.27 -4.59 -9.44
C LEU A 17 2.38 -5.89 -10.25
N ALA A 18 2.65 -5.80 -11.55
CA ALA A 18 2.84 -6.97 -12.40
C ALA A 18 4.03 -7.82 -11.95
N ALA A 19 5.13 -7.18 -11.56
CA ALA A 19 6.31 -7.84 -11.03
C ALA A 19 6.02 -8.56 -9.71
N MET A 20 5.25 -7.94 -8.79
CA MET A 20 4.84 -8.57 -7.54
C MET A 20 3.93 -9.79 -7.77
N VAL A 21 2.92 -9.66 -8.66
CA VAL A 21 2.03 -10.77 -9.01
C VAL A 21 2.82 -11.95 -9.57
N LYS A 22 3.78 -11.68 -10.46
CA LYS A 22 4.62 -12.72 -11.07
C LYS A 22 5.64 -13.30 -10.08
N GLY A 23 6.30 -12.46 -9.30
CA GLY A 23 7.37 -12.85 -8.38
C GLY A 23 6.89 -13.71 -7.21
N HIS A 24 5.68 -13.43 -6.71
CA HIS A 24 5.04 -14.17 -5.60
C HIS A 24 3.96 -15.14 -6.08
N ASN A 25 3.93 -15.47 -7.38
CA ASN A 25 2.96 -16.40 -7.99
C ASN A 25 1.49 -16.15 -7.57
N ILE A 26 1.10 -14.89 -7.44
CA ILE A 26 -0.19 -14.50 -6.87
C ILE A 26 -1.31 -14.86 -7.85
N SER A 27 -2.20 -15.77 -7.46
CA SER A 27 -3.40 -16.09 -8.23
C SER A 27 -4.52 -15.09 -7.96
N LEU A 28 -4.60 -14.02 -8.77
CA LEU A 28 -5.63 -12.96 -8.62
C LEU A 28 -7.06 -13.51 -8.56
N ARG A 29 -7.35 -14.60 -9.30
CA ARG A 29 -8.67 -15.25 -9.30
C ARG A 29 -9.08 -15.75 -7.92
N ARG A 30 -8.13 -16.28 -7.13
CA ARG A 30 -8.40 -16.80 -5.78
C ARG A 30 -8.67 -15.67 -4.78
N LEU A 31 -8.09 -14.50 -5.03
CA LEU A 31 -8.18 -13.33 -4.16
C LEU A 31 -9.35 -12.39 -4.51
N ALA A 32 -10.31 -12.83 -5.32
CA ALA A 32 -11.46 -12.01 -5.72
C ALA A 32 -12.31 -11.53 -4.53
N LYS A 33 -12.46 -12.35 -3.47
CA LYS A 33 -13.16 -11.92 -2.25
C LYS A 33 -12.38 -10.82 -1.52
N LEU A 34 -11.06 -10.98 -1.41
CA LEU A 34 -10.19 -9.99 -0.79
C LEU A 34 -10.26 -8.66 -1.54
N SER A 35 -10.24 -8.69 -2.87
CA SER A 35 -10.32 -7.47 -3.69
C SER A 35 -11.64 -6.74 -3.52
N ILE A 36 -12.77 -7.45 -3.44
CA ILE A 36 -14.09 -6.84 -3.19
C ILE A 36 -14.10 -6.13 -1.83
N VAL A 37 -13.59 -6.78 -0.78
CA VAL A 37 -13.55 -6.18 0.56
C VAL A 37 -12.60 -4.98 0.60
N MET A 38 -11.42 -5.09 0.01
CA MET A 38 -10.48 -3.96 -0.09
C MET A 38 -11.07 -2.79 -0.86
N ALA A 39 -11.76 -3.06 -1.98
CA ALA A 39 -12.44 -2.03 -2.74
C ALA A 39 -13.51 -1.31 -1.89
N ALA A 40 -14.32 -2.06 -1.13
CA ALA A 40 -15.31 -1.47 -0.23
C ALA A 40 -14.67 -0.59 0.86
N VAL A 41 -13.58 -1.08 1.49
CA VAL A 41 -12.83 -0.30 2.50
C VAL A 41 -12.27 0.99 1.89
N GLN A 42 -11.63 0.91 0.73
CA GLN A 42 -11.03 2.08 0.10
C GLN A 42 -12.07 3.07 -0.42
N LEU A 43 -13.22 2.59 -0.90
CA LEU A 43 -14.36 3.46 -1.25
C LEU A 43 -14.87 4.21 -0.02
N ALA A 44 -15.02 3.53 1.13
CA ALA A 44 -15.40 4.19 2.38
C ALA A 44 -14.35 5.23 2.83
N GLN A 45 -13.06 4.91 2.75
CA GLN A 45 -11.96 5.85 3.03
C GLN A 45 -11.99 7.06 2.09
N SER A 46 -12.28 6.84 0.82
CA SER A 46 -12.43 7.91 -0.18
C SER A 46 -13.60 8.82 0.17
N THR A 47 -14.76 8.28 0.55
CA THR A 47 -15.92 9.07 1.00
C THR A 47 -15.59 9.92 2.22
N ILE A 48 -14.88 9.34 3.21
CA ILE A 48 -14.42 10.09 4.40
C ILE A 48 -13.49 11.22 3.99
N THR A 49 -12.54 10.96 3.10
CA THR A 49 -11.59 11.98 2.61
C THR A 49 -12.31 13.14 1.93
N MET A 50 -13.29 12.84 1.08
CA MET A 50 -14.06 13.87 0.35
C MET A 50 -14.96 14.69 1.27
N ALA A 51 -15.30 14.18 2.46
CA ALA A 51 -16.08 14.93 3.46
C ALA A 51 -15.22 15.93 4.26
N VAL A 52 -13.89 15.85 4.20
CA VAL A 52 -12.99 16.76 4.92
C VAL A 52 -12.74 18.01 4.06
N PRO A 53 -13.02 19.22 4.58
CA PRO A 53 -12.70 20.45 3.88
C PRO A 53 -11.19 20.54 3.57
N PRO A 54 -10.78 20.88 2.33
CA PRO A 54 -9.37 20.90 1.93
C PRO A 54 -8.57 22.04 2.58
N ASP A 55 -9.26 23.09 3.04
CA ASP A 55 -8.70 24.29 3.67
C ASP A 55 -8.38 24.09 5.16
N VAL A 56 -8.89 23.03 5.79
CA VAL A 56 -8.68 22.75 7.22
C VAL A 56 -7.50 21.78 7.38
N VAL A 57 -6.28 22.31 7.39
CA VAL A 57 -5.03 21.53 7.47
C VAL A 57 -5.02 20.55 8.65
N VAL A 58 -5.48 20.96 9.83
CA VAL A 58 -5.54 20.10 11.01
C VAL A 58 -6.44 18.89 10.76
N ALA A 59 -7.62 19.10 10.16
CA ALA A 59 -8.54 18.03 9.84
C ALA A 59 -7.93 17.09 8.77
N GLN A 60 -7.26 17.64 7.76
CA GLN A 60 -6.55 16.85 6.76
C GLN A 60 -5.47 15.96 7.40
N VAL A 61 -4.65 16.50 8.31
CA VAL A 61 -3.62 15.74 9.03
C VAL A 61 -4.24 14.65 9.90
N CYS A 62 -5.31 14.96 10.63
CA CYS A 62 -6.00 13.96 11.45
C CYS A 62 -6.60 12.83 10.60
N VAL A 63 -7.21 13.15 9.47
CA VAL A 63 -7.83 12.14 8.60
C VAL A 63 -6.78 11.33 7.86
N GLN A 64 -5.86 11.99 7.14
CA GLN A 64 -4.84 11.33 6.31
C GLN A 64 -3.74 10.67 7.14
N GLY A 65 -3.40 11.24 8.30
CA GLY A 65 -2.30 10.78 9.15
C GLY A 65 -2.71 9.81 10.25
N ALA A 66 -3.96 9.86 10.72
CA ALA A 66 -4.40 9.02 11.83
C ALA A 66 -5.59 8.13 11.46
N LEU A 67 -6.72 8.71 11.03
CA LEU A 67 -7.97 7.96 10.86
C LEU A 67 -7.90 6.93 9.72
N LEU A 68 -7.54 7.36 8.51
CA LEU A 68 -7.49 6.44 7.36
C LEU A 68 -6.39 5.39 7.53
N PRO A 69 -5.17 5.75 7.98
CA PRO A 69 -4.15 4.75 8.30
C PRO A 69 -4.59 3.76 9.37
N LEU A 70 -5.34 4.20 10.39
CA LEU A 70 -5.86 3.30 11.42
C LEU A 70 -6.76 2.23 10.81
N VAL A 71 -7.67 2.61 9.90
CA VAL A 71 -8.54 1.66 9.18
C VAL A 71 -7.71 0.69 8.35
N THR A 72 -6.73 1.20 7.59
CA THR A 72 -5.85 0.35 6.75
C THR A 72 -5.02 -0.61 7.59
N VAL A 73 -4.38 -0.11 8.65
CA VAL A 73 -3.55 -0.90 9.57
C VAL A 73 -4.39 -1.97 10.26
N ALA A 74 -5.54 -1.61 10.81
CA ALA A 74 -6.44 -2.55 11.47
C ALA A 74 -6.92 -3.63 10.50
N PHE A 75 -7.31 -3.25 9.28
CA PHE A 75 -7.73 -4.18 8.25
C PHE A 75 -6.61 -5.15 7.86
N CYS A 76 -5.44 -4.64 7.49
CA CYS A 76 -4.32 -5.47 7.08
C CYS A 76 -3.82 -6.39 8.21
N PHE A 77 -3.71 -5.86 9.43
CA PHE A 77 -3.30 -6.64 10.59
C PHE A 77 -4.29 -7.76 10.89
N PHE A 78 -5.60 -7.45 10.86
CA PHE A 78 -6.66 -8.45 11.06
C PHE A 78 -6.63 -9.55 10.00
N ILE A 79 -6.61 -9.18 8.72
CA ILE A 79 -6.63 -10.14 7.61
C ILE A 79 -5.42 -11.07 7.64
N LEU A 80 -4.25 -10.58 8.08
CA LEU A 80 -3.01 -11.36 8.13
C LEU A 80 -2.88 -12.22 9.39
N ASN A 81 -3.49 -11.84 10.51
CA ASN A 81 -3.30 -12.51 11.81
C ASN A 81 -4.51 -13.30 12.30
N ASP A 82 -5.71 -13.05 11.77
CA ASP A 82 -6.89 -13.87 12.07
C ASP A 82 -6.98 -15.06 11.12
N ALA A 83 -6.82 -16.28 11.65
CA ALA A 83 -6.81 -17.51 10.86
C ALA A 83 -8.12 -17.75 10.10
N LYS A 84 -9.25 -17.32 10.67
CA LYS A 84 -10.57 -17.48 10.04
C LYS A 84 -10.70 -16.50 8.87
N ALA A 85 -10.28 -15.25 9.05
CA ALA A 85 -10.26 -14.24 7.99
C ALA A 85 -9.33 -14.65 6.86
N ALA A 86 -8.09 -15.06 7.17
CA ALA A 86 -7.12 -15.54 6.19
C ALA A 86 -7.66 -16.75 5.39
N LYS A 87 -8.38 -17.67 6.05
CA LYS A 87 -9.06 -18.79 5.39
C LYS A 87 -10.18 -18.33 4.46
N VAL A 88 -11.07 -17.45 4.93
CA VAL A 88 -12.21 -16.93 4.15
C VAL A 88 -11.74 -16.14 2.92
N MET A 89 -10.63 -15.42 3.06
CA MET A 89 -10.01 -14.62 1.99
C MET A 89 -9.06 -15.42 1.09
N HIS A 90 -8.94 -16.73 1.29
CA HIS A 90 -8.06 -17.61 0.50
C HIS A 90 -6.59 -17.22 0.54
N LEU A 91 -6.11 -16.58 1.61
CA LEU A 91 -4.70 -16.20 1.73
C LEU A 91 -3.78 -17.40 1.95
N HIS A 92 -4.27 -18.44 2.62
CA HIS A 92 -3.55 -19.72 2.75
C HIS A 92 -3.21 -20.38 1.40
N ASP A 93 -3.93 -20.03 0.33
CA ASP A 93 -3.67 -20.55 -1.01
C ASP A 93 -2.48 -19.87 -1.71
N CYS A 94 -1.91 -18.82 -1.12
CA CYS A 94 -0.75 -18.07 -1.66
C CYS A 94 0.60 -18.73 -1.32
N GLY A 95 0.64 -19.70 -0.40
CA GLY A 95 1.88 -20.26 0.11
C GLY A 95 2.43 -19.50 1.32
N ASP A 96 3.28 -20.18 2.10
CA ASP A 96 3.94 -19.60 3.26
C ASP A 96 4.90 -18.48 2.81
N GLY A 97 4.90 -17.36 3.54
CA GLY A 97 5.72 -16.18 3.22
C GLY A 97 5.11 -15.19 2.22
N ASP A 98 4.22 -15.62 1.32
CA ASP A 98 3.68 -14.78 0.24
C ASP A 98 2.37 -14.04 0.59
N THR A 99 1.75 -14.37 1.73
CA THR A 99 0.48 -13.78 2.18
C THR A 99 0.56 -12.27 2.34
N GLY A 100 1.63 -11.75 2.96
CA GLY A 100 1.84 -10.31 3.13
C GLY A 100 1.99 -9.59 1.79
N ALA A 101 2.73 -10.20 0.85
CA ALA A 101 2.89 -9.67 -0.50
C ALA A 101 1.56 -9.70 -1.28
N ALA A 102 0.76 -10.76 -1.13
CA ALA A 102 -0.56 -10.86 -1.75
C ALA A 102 -1.52 -9.77 -1.27
N VAL A 103 -1.58 -9.53 0.04
CA VAL A 103 -2.40 -8.45 0.64
C VAL A 103 -1.94 -7.08 0.14
N ALA A 104 -0.64 -6.79 0.20
CA ALA A 104 -0.08 -5.51 -0.25
C ALA A 104 -0.35 -5.27 -1.75
N THR A 105 -0.12 -6.28 -2.58
CA THR A 105 -0.32 -6.22 -4.03
C THR A 105 -1.78 -6.00 -4.36
N MET A 106 -2.69 -6.74 -3.72
CA MET A 106 -4.12 -6.60 -3.96
C MET A 106 -4.65 -5.24 -3.54
N TRP A 107 -4.19 -4.73 -2.38
CA TRP A 107 -4.57 -3.41 -1.90
C TRP A 107 -4.18 -2.32 -2.91
N CYS A 108 -2.95 -2.36 -3.40
CA CYS A 108 -2.43 -1.37 -4.34
C CYS A 108 -3.02 -1.52 -5.74
N LEU A 109 -3.36 -2.75 -6.14
CA LEU A 109 -4.10 -3.01 -7.38
C LEU A 109 -5.48 -2.38 -7.32
N CYS A 110 -6.25 -2.63 -6.24
CA CYS A 110 -7.57 -2.02 -6.06
C CYS A 110 -7.48 -0.50 -6.08
N TYR A 111 -6.52 0.06 -5.35
CA TYR A 111 -6.29 1.50 -5.30
C TYR A 111 -6.01 2.08 -6.69
N THR A 112 -5.13 1.41 -7.44
CA THR A 112 -4.75 1.84 -8.80
C THR A 112 -5.95 1.79 -9.73
N VAL A 113 -6.72 0.70 -9.72
CA VAL A 113 -7.89 0.51 -10.59
C VAL A 113 -9.00 1.52 -10.26
N LEU A 114 -9.31 1.71 -8.98
CA LEU A 114 -10.43 2.53 -8.55
C LEU A 114 -10.15 4.03 -8.71
N PHE A 115 -8.96 4.50 -8.34
CA PHE A 115 -8.72 5.92 -8.15
C PHE A 115 -7.71 6.53 -9.12
N ARG A 116 -6.89 5.71 -9.80
CA ARG A 116 -5.85 6.24 -10.71
C ARG A 116 -6.01 5.79 -12.17
N TRP A 117 -6.63 4.64 -12.43
CA TRP A 117 -6.64 4.02 -13.75
C TRP A 117 -7.31 4.88 -14.82
N PHE A 118 -8.58 5.26 -14.65
CA PHE A 118 -9.31 6.02 -15.67
C PHE A 118 -8.76 7.43 -15.89
N PRO A 119 -8.51 8.25 -14.84
CA PRO A 119 -7.92 9.58 -15.04
C PRO A 119 -6.58 9.52 -15.78
N TRP A 120 -5.71 8.59 -15.39
CA TRP A 120 -4.41 8.41 -16.02
C TRP A 120 -4.50 7.88 -17.45
N TYR A 121 -5.34 6.87 -17.71
CA TYR A 121 -5.53 6.30 -19.05
C TYR A 121 -6.03 7.34 -20.04
N HIS A 122 -6.97 8.20 -19.63
CA HIS A 122 -7.44 9.31 -20.46
C HIS A 122 -6.34 10.35 -20.69
N SER A 123 -5.55 10.69 -19.69
CA SER A 123 -4.45 11.67 -19.83
C SER A 123 -3.31 11.16 -20.72
N MET A 124 -3.01 9.85 -20.74
CA MET A 124 -1.99 9.26 -21.61
C MET A 124 -2.29 9.44 -23.11
N SER A 125 -3.56 9.51 -23.49
CA SER A 125 -3.97 9.79 -24.88
C SER A 125 -3.69 11.25 -25.29
N SER A 126 -3.50 12.14 -24.32
CA SER A 126 -3.13 13.52 -24.57
C SER A 126 -1.63 13.62 -24.91
N ARG A 127 -1.28 14.50 -25.86
CA ARG A 127 0.13 14.74 -26.23
C ARG A 127 0.91 15.51 -25.13
N GLY A 128 0.21 16.02 -24.11
CA GLY A 128 0.78 16.77 -23.01
C GLY A 128 1.34 15.88 -21.91
N PHE A 129 2.35 16.39 -21.19
CA PHE A 129 2.77 15.81 -19.92
C PHE A 129 2.19 16.65 -18.79
N GLU A 130 1.59 16.00 -17.81
CA GLU A 130 1.09 16.63 -16.59
C GLU A 130 1.95 16.15 -15.42
N ALA A 131 2.62 17.08 -14.72
CA ALA A 131 3.44 16.75 -13.55
C ALA A 131 2.65 16.03 -12.45
N ALA A 132 1.35 16.31 -12.35
CA ALA A 132 0.43 15.62 -11.44
C ALA A 132 0.40 14.09 -11.70
N ASN A 133 0.47 13.65 -12.96
CA ASN A 133 0.50 12.22 -13.28
C ASN A 133 1.79 11.55 -12.80
N LEU A 134 2.92 12.24 -12.88
CA LEU A 134 4.18 11.74 -12.35
C LEU A 134 4.15 11.63 -10.82
N ALA A 135 3.59 12.64 -10.14
CA ALA A 135 3.38 12.58 -8.70
C ALA A 135 2.46 11.42 -8.31
N CYS A 136 1.35 11.22 -9.02
CA CYS A 136 0.46 10.06 -8.82
C CYS A 136 1.19 8.72 -9.01
N GLY A 137 2.07 8.62 -10.01
CA GLY A 137 2.88 7.44 -10.25
C GLY A 137 3.86 7.17 -9.10
N ALA A 138 4.57 8.20 -8.66
CA ALA A 138 5.47 8.11 -7.51
C ALA A 138 4.73 7.72 -6.22
N GLU A 139 3.57 8.32 -5.96
CA GLU A 139 2.74 7.96 -4.80
C GLU A 139 2.26 6.50 -4.87
N ALA A 140 1.86 6.01 -6.05
CA ALA A 140 1.45 4.62 -6.21
C ALA A 140 2.59 3.66 -5.88
N TYR A 141 3.78 3.97 -6.38
CA TYR A 141 4.99 3.22 -6.10
C TYR A 141 5.32 3.21 -4.60
N LEU A 142 5.36 4.39 -3.96
CA LEU A 142 5.63 4.52 -2.53
C LEU A 142 4.56 3.83 -1.67
N THR A 143 3.30 3.88 -2.09
CA THR A 143 2.20 3.16 -1.42
C THR A 143 2.42 1.66 -1.47
N LEU A 144 2.84 1.12 -2.63
CA LEU A 144 3.17 -0.31 -2.76
C LEU A 144 4.31 -0.72 -1.82
N ILE A 145 5.40 0.05 -1.81
CA ILE A 145 6.54 -0.23 -0.92
C ILE A 145 6.12 -0.18 0.55
N THR A 146 5.36 0.86 0.94
CA THR A 146 4.86 1.02 2.30
C THR A 146 3.96 -0.16 2.69
N MET A 147 3.00 -0.52 1.84
CA MET A 147 2.09 -1.64 2.10
C MET A 147 2.85 -2.97 2.19
N LEU A 148 3.86 -3.18 1.36
CA LEU A 148 4.67 -4.39 1.41
C LEU A 148 5.46 -4.47 2.72
N ALA A 149 6.17 -3.40 3.10
CA ALA A 149 6.92 -3.33 4.34
C ALA A 149 6.00 -3.49 5.57
N MET A 150 4.84 -2.85 5.55
CA MET A 150 3.84 -2.96 6.61
C MET A 150 3.29 -4.38 6.72
N CYS A 151 2.80 -4.97 5.63
CA CYS A 151 2.24 -6.32 5.63
C CYS A 151 3.30 -7.36 6.05
N ARG A 152 4.55 -7.21 5.59
CA ARG A 152 5.67 -8.04 6.04
C ARG A 152 5.97 -7.91 7.53
N SER A 153 5.82 -6.71 8.08
CA SER A 153 5.97 -6.52 9.53
C SER A 153 4.81 -7.19 10.30
N PHE A 154 3.61 -7.18 9.73
CA PHE A 154 2.43 -7.76 10.37
C PHE A 154 2.42 -9.29 10.37
N THR A 155 3.08 -9.94 9.42
CA THR A 155 3.23 -11.40 9.42
C THR A 155 4.11 -11.92 10.57
N THR A 156 4.79 -11.03 11.32
CA THR A 156 5.46 -11.41 12.57
C THR A 156 4.50 -11.74 13.72
N GLY A 157 3.21 -11.39 13.60
CA GLY A 157 2.24 -11.54 14.68
C GLY A 157 2.35 -10.53 15.81
N GLN A 158 3.34 -9.62 15.76
CA GLN A 158 3.56 -8.65 16.82
C GLN A 158 2.59 -7.48 16.70
N SER A 159 1.75 -7.28 17.73
CA SER A 159 0.83 -6.13 17.80
C SER A 159 1.56 -4.78 17.74
N VAL A 160 2.79 -4.72 18.27
CA VAL A 160 3.65 -3.53 18.23
C VAL A 160 3.94 -3.10 16.79
N ALA A 161 3.98 -4.02 15.82
CA ALA A 161 4.16 -3.67 14.41
C ALA A 161 3.00 -2.82 13.88
N ALA A 162 1.75 -3.15 14.26
CA ALA A 162 0.57 -2.36 13.88
C ALA A 162 0.59 -0.97 14.51
N THR A 163 0.91 -0.88 15.80
CA THR A 163 1.03 0.41 16.49
C THR A 163 2.14 1.27 15.89
N ALA A 164 3.30 0.68 15.59
CA ALA A 164 4.40 1.37 14.94
C ALA A 164 4.01 1.86 13.55
N ALA A 165 3.36 1.02 12.74
CA ALA A 165 2.91 1.40 11.40
C ALA A 165 1.96 2.61 11.45
N TRP A 166 0.97 2.57 12.34
CA TRP A 166 0.06 3.70 12.55
C TRP A 166 0.80 4.97 12.99
N GLY A 167 1.72 4.86 13.94
CA GLY A 167 2.53 6.00 14.40
C GLY A 167 3.41 6.60 13.29
N LEU A 168 3.99 5.77 12.43
CA LEU A 168 4.80 6.21 11.29
C LEU A 168 3.96 6.96 10.24
N HIS A 169 2.72 6.54 10.01
CA HIS A 169 1.77 7.29 9.17
C HIS A 169 1.49 8.68 9.75
N ALA A 170 1.26 8.78 11.06
CA ALA A 170 1.04 10.05 11.72
C ALA A 170 2.25 10.98 11.60
N ILE A 171 3.46 10.46 11.82
CA ILE A 171 4.72 11.21 11.62
C ILE A 171 4.84 11.70 10.17
N GLY A 172 4.59 10.82 9.20
CA GLY A 172 4.62 11.18 7.78
C GLY A 172 3.67 12.32 7.43
N ALA A 173 2.42 12.24 7.89
CA ALA A 173 1.43 13.28 7.64
C ALA A 173 1.79 14.61 8.30
N VAL A 174 2.28 14.60 9.54
CA VAL A 174 2.73 15.81 10.25
C VAL A 174 3.90 16.46 9.51
N VAL A 175 4.89 15.68 9.07
CA VAL A 175 6.05 16.19 8.31
C VAL A 175 5.61 16.74 6.95
N GLY A 176 4.71 16.04 6.25
CA GLY A 176 4.16 16.50 4.98
C GLY A 176 3.43 17.84 5.12
N ALA A 177 2.62 18.00 6.16
CA ALA A 177 1.92 19.24 6.45
C ALA A 177 2.88 20.37 6.89
N ALA A 178 3.79 20.09 7.82
CA ALA A 178 4.75 21.08 8.32
C ALA A 178 5.71 21.60 7.25
N SER A 179 6.04 20.75 6.27
CA SER A 179 6.89 21.14 5.12
C SER A 179 6.12 21.79 3.97
N GLY A 180 4.77 21.77 3.99
CA GLY A 180 3.95 22.14 2.83
C GLY A 180 4.11 21.22 1.63
N MET A 181 4.76 20.06 1.79
CA MET A 181 5.05 19.09 0.74
C MET A 181 4.55 17.70 1.17
N PRO A 182 3.30 17.33 0.86
CA PRO A 182 2.73 16.03 1.24
C PRO A 182 3.61 14.84 0.82
N MET A 183 4.21 14.92 -0.36
CA MET A 183 5.14 13.91 -0.88
C MET A 183 6.35 13.67 0.03
N ALA A 184 6.91 14.72 0.64
CA ALA A 184 8.05 14.57 1.55
C ALA A 184 7.67 13.71 2.77
N GLY A 185 6.46 13.89 3.28
CA GLY A 185 5.87 13.05 4.32
C GLY A 185 5.73 11.59 3.90
N THR A 186 5.19 11.34 2.70
CA THR A 186 5.03 9.99 2.13
C THR A 186 6.37 9.28 1.93
N VAL A 187 7.38 9.99 1.41
CA VAL A 187 8.73 9.44 1.21
C VAL A 187 9.35 9.06 2.55
N LEU A 188 9.30 9.96 3.54
CA LEU A 188 9.83 9.69 4.88
C LEU A 188 9.14 8.49 5.52
N MET A 189 7.81 8.46 5.51
CA MET A 189 7.03 7.35 6.04
C MET A 189 7.41 6.02 5.36
N THR A 190 7.54 6.01 4.03
CA THR A 190 7.93 4.82 3.27
C THR A 190 9.32 4.34 3.71
N ALA A 191 10.27 5.25 3.84
CA ALA A 191 11.63 4.94 4.29
C ALA A 191 11.63 4.36 5.72
N LEU A 192 10.90 4.99 6.66
CA LEU A 192 10.80 4.52 8.04
C LEU A 192 10.11 3.16 8.15
N MET A 193 9.02 2.94 7.42
CA MET A 193 8.31 1.66 7.41
C MET A 193 9.21 0.55 6.86
N THR A 194 9.94 0.84 5.79
CA THR A 194 10.89 -0.12 5.19
C THR A 194 12.02 -0.43 6.16
N ALA A 195 12.59 0.58 6.83
CA ALA A 195 13.63 0.40 7.83
C ALA A 195 13.12 -0.42 9.04
N ALA A 196 11.91 -0.13 9.54
CA ALA A 196 11.30 -0.87 10.63
C ALA A 196 11.03 -2.33 10.25
N SER A 197 10.52 -2.58 9.04
CA SER A 197 10.29 -3.94 8.53
C SER A 197 11.60 -4.73 8.37
N ALA A 198 12.67 -4.07 7.95
CA ALA A 198 13.97 -4.72 7.72
C ALA A 198 14.76 -4.99 9.00
N THR A 199 14.57 -4.18 10.05
CA THR A 199 15.41 -4.21 11.26
C THR A 199 14.66 -4.66 12.52
N VAL A 200 13.48 -4.11 12.78
CA VAL A 200 12.72 -4.34 14.03
C VAL A 200 11.75 -5.51 13.88
N PHE A 201 10.99 -5.52 12.78
CA PHE A 201 9.94 -6.50 12.51
C PHE A 201 10.33 -7.48 11.42
N ARG A 202 11.60 -7.88 11.42
CA ARG A 202 12.10 -8.84 10.44
C ARG A 202 11.46 -10.20 10.74
N ALA A 203 10.67 -10.70 9.79
CA ALA A 203 10.19 -12.07 9.84
C ALA A 203 11.39 -13.03 10.03
N PRO A 204 11.27 -14.08 10.88
CA PRO A 204 12.30 -15.10 11.00
C PRO A 204 12.70 -15.56 9.61
N ALA A 205 14.00 -15.67 9.35
CA ALA A 205 14.45 -16.31 8.11
C ALA A 205 13.82 -17.70 8.11
N GLU A 206 12.86 -17.95 7.21
CA GLU A 206 12.39 -19.30 6.93
C GLU A 206 13.65 -20.13 6.79
N GLY A 207 13.79 -21.11 7.69
CA GLY A 207 15.01 -21.85 7.82
C GLY A 207 15.42 -22.32 6.43
N ARG A 208 16.59 -21.85 5.98
CA ARG A 208 17.48 -22.70 5.18
C ARG A 208 17.87 -23.89 6.07
N GLY A 209 16.88 -24.69 6.46
CA GLY A 209 17.03 -25.99 7.05
C GLY A 209 17.31 -26.90 5.88
N ASN A 210 18.59 -27.06 5.61
CA ASN A 210 19.20 -28.31 5.23
C ASN A 210 18.29 -29.27 4.46
N LYS A 211 18.34 -29.15 3.13
CA LYS A 211 18.51 -30.36 2.33
C LYS A 211 19.99 -30.75 2.40
N GLU A 212 20.41 -31.21 3.56
CA GLU A 212 21.57 -32.10 3.68
C GLU A 212 20.96 -33.46 3.99
N ASP A 213 21.16 -34.37 3.04
CA ASP A 213 21.06 -35.84 3.05
C ASP A 213 20.34 -36.36 1.79
#